data_AF-A0A5N5MGV9-F1
#
_entry.id   AF-A0A5N5MGV9-F1
#
_cell.length_a   1.000
_cell.length_b   1.000
_cell.length_c   1.000
_cell.angle_alpha   90.00
_cell.angle_beta   90.00
_cell.angle_gamma   90.00
#
_symmetry.space_group_name_H-M   'P 1'
#
loop_
_entity.id
_entity.type
_entity.pdbx_description
1 polymer ?
#
loop_
_entity_poly.entity_id
_entity_poly.type
_entity_poly.pdbx_seq_one_letter_code
_entity_poly.pdbx_strand_id
1 'polypeptide(L)'
;MPLNELPEGCIANALSFTTPQDVGRLSAVSPMFMSAAVSDVVWERFLPRDLESILSTSPDGSRLLASAASKKELYFSLCENPVLSFSLEKKSGKKCCRLSARDLLITWGDAPEYWTWNSDPASRFPEVAELISVCWLEICAKINTSMLSPTTLHTAYLVLKFSIDTNIGLDGQPVEVTMKLDGEESCKRTVSWNAERRWGQVSRNARESDGHYPQERGDGWLEIELGEFLTKEGKDEELEMRVFDGSSHWKRGLIVEGIEIRPKQGNQMSNSSYTSNSVYLICKFLVQEELVRAVKDAQDGLLPRKWHVEADKFPTILLNPKGTKSNGALLCWDLCSLAEVLTNFVASVPATFSNAHDTFDA
;
A
#
# COMPACT_ATOMS: atom_id res chain seq x y z
N MET A 1 -17.60 -13.41 -28.21
CA MET A 1 -18.35 -14.25 -27.26
C MET A 1 -18.90 -13.33 -26.19
N PRO A 2 -20.21 -13.34 -25.91
CA PRO A 2 -20.78 -12.53 -24.83
C PRO A 2 -20.27 -13.04 -23.47
N LEU A 3 -20.14 -12.13 -22.50
CA LEU A 3 -19.49 -12.41 -21.22
C LEU A 3 -20.18 -13.54 -20.42
N ASN A 4 -21.49 -13.69 -20.62
CA ASN A 4 -22.32 -14.70 -19.98
C ASN A 4 -22.12 -16.14 -20.49
N GLU A 5 -21.31 -16.32 -21.53
CA GLU A 5 -20.95 -17.64 -22.09
C GLU A 5 -19.54 -18.08 -21.68
N LEU A 6 -18.79 -17.24 -20.95
CA LEU A 6 -17.46 -17.59 -20.45
C LEU A 6 -17.55 -18.58 -19.28
N PRO A 7 -16.67 -19.60 -19.23
CA PRO A 7 -16.52 -20.43 -18.05
C PRO A 7 -16.15 -19.58 -16.82
N GLU A 8 -16.67 -19.96 -15.65
CA GLU A 8 -16.42 -19.25 -14.38
C GLU A 8 -14.92 -19.09 -14.09
N GLY A 9 -14.11 -20.11 -14.38
CA GLY A 9 -12.65 -20.04 -14.22
C GLY A 9 -11.97 -18.98 -15.09
N CYS A 10 -12.50 -18.70 -16.29
CA CYS A 10 -11.98 -17.62 -17.15
C CYS A 10 -12.32 -16.25 -16.56
N ILE A 11 -13.51 -16.11 -15.98
CA ILE A 11 -13.95 -14.88 -15.32
C ILE A 11 -13.13 -14.65 -14.05
N ALA A 12 -12.94 -15.69 -13.22
CA ALA A 12 -12.11 -15.64 -12.03
C ALA A 12 -10.67 -15.24 -12.38
N ASN A 13 -10.09 -15.83 -13.43
CA ASN A 13 -8.76 -15.45 -13.87
C ASN A 13 -8.70 -13.98 -14.34
N ALA A 14 -9.70 -13.48 -15.06
CA ALA A 14 -9.77 -12.07 -15.43
C ALA A 14 -9.91 -11.14 -14.20
N LEU A 15 -10.74 -11.51 -13.22
CA LEU A 15 -10.90 -10.80 -11.95
C LEU A 15 -9.57 -10.72 -11.18
N SER A 16 -8.73 -11.75 -11.22
CA SER A 16 -7.41 -11.77 -10.55
C SER A 16 -6.43 -10.68 -11.03
N PHE A 17 -6.66 -10.11 -12.22
CA PHE A 17 -5.84 -9.01 -12.77
C PHE A 17 -6.39 -7.61 -12.43
N THR A 18 -7.49 -7.53 -11.68
CA THR A 18 -8.09 -6.27 -11.23
C THR A 18 -7.68 -5.96 -9.78
N THR A 19 -8.32 -4.99 -9.11
CA THR A 19 -8.11 -4.75 -7.68
C THR A 19 -9.13 -5.51 -6.82
N PRO A 20 -8.83 -5.82 -5.55
CA PRO A 20 -9.81 -6.34 -4.60
C PRO A 20 -11.11 -5.51 -4.55
N GLN A 21 -10.98 -4.18 -4.61
CA GLN A 21 -12.12 -3.27 -4.69
C GLN A 21 -12.96 -3.49 -5.95
N ASP A 22 -12.32 -3.65 -7.11
CA ASP A 22 -13.02 -3.86 -8.38
C ASP A 22 -13.71 -5.22 -8.43
N VAL A 23 -13.07 -6.28 -7.91
CA VAL A 23 -13.71 -7.60 -7.73
C VAL A 23 -14.98 -7.46 -6.91
N GLY A 24 -14.94 -6.64 -5.85
CA GLY A 24 -16.11 -6.37 -5.03
C GLY A 24 -17.22 -5.59 -5.70
N ARG A 25 -16.88 -4.64 -6.56
CA ARG A 25 -17.88 -3.94 -7.36
C ARG A 25 -18.48 -4.86 -8.41
N LEU A 26 -17.67 -5.69 -9.06
CA LEU A 26 -18.10 -6.63 -10.09
C LEU A 26 -18.99 -7.74 -9.52
N SER A 27 -18.69 -8.25 -8.32
CA SER A 27 -19.49 -9.28 -7.67
C SER A 27 -20.94 -8.84 -7.46
N ALA A 28 -21.18 -7.56 -7.14
CA ALA A 28 -22.51 -6.99 -6.95
C ALA A 28 -23.31 -6.82 -8.26
N VAL A 29 -22.67 -6.88 -9.43
CA VAL A 29 -23.31 -6.62 -10.73
C VAL A 29 -24.09 -7.83 -11.25
N SER A 30 -23.61 -9.05 -11.00
CA SER A 30 -24.24 -10.28 -11.52
C SER A 30 -23.85 -11.52 -10.70
N PRO A 31 -24.76 -12.51 -10.55
CA PRO A 31 -24.44 -13.79 -9.89
C PRO A 31 -23.22 -14.52 -10.48
N MET A 32 -22.97 -14.33 -11.77
CA MET A 32 -21.81 -14.91 -12.45
C MET A 32 -20.49 -14.34 -11.93
N PHE A 33 -20.41 -13.01 -11.76
CA PHE A 33 -19.25 -12.37 -11.15
C PHE A 33 -19.14 -12.71 -9.67
N MET A 34 -20.27 -12.79 -8.95
CA MET A 34 -20.27 -13.20 -7.55
C MET A 34 -19.65 -14.59 -7.37
N SER A 35 -20.07 -15.57 -8.17
CA SER A 35 -19.51 -16.93 -8.14
C SER A 35 -18.01 -16.93 -8.43
N ALA A 36 -17.59 -16.24 -9.50
CA ALA A 36 -16.18 -16.15 -9.85
C ALA A 36 -15.33 -15.40 -8.79
N ALA A 37 -15.90 -14.40 -8.12
CA ALA A 37 -15.21 -13.55 -7.15
C ALA A 37 -14.88 -14.25 -5.84
N VAL A 38 -15.53 -15.36 -5.49
CA VAL A 38 -15.21 -16.14 -4.29
C VAL A 38 -14.08 -17.16 -4.51
N SER A 39 -13.62 -17.33 -5.75
CA SER A 39 -12.58 -18.30 -6.11
C SER A 39 -11.20 -17.93 -5.55
N ASP A 40 -10.51 -18.91 -4.97
CA ASP A 40 -9.14 -18.73 -4.45
C ASP A 40 -8.13 -18.31 -5.55
N VAL A 41 -8.40 -18.60 -6.82
CA VAL A 41 -7.57 -18.13 -7.95
C VAL A 41 -7.49 -16.61 -7.98
N VAL A 42 -8.59 -15.92 -7.61
CA VAL A 42 -8.64 -14.46 -7.54
C VAL A 42 -7.79 -13.97 -6.38
N TRP A 43 -8.05 -14.49 -5.18
CA TRP A 43 -7.47 -13.98 -3.94
C TRP A 43 -6.00 -14.37 -3.76
N GLU A 44 -5.57 -15.50 -4.32
CA GLU A 44 -4.16 -15.88 -4.39
C GLU A 44 -3.32 -14.80 -5.08
N ARG A 45 -3.87 -14.12 -6.09
CA ARG A 45 -3.16 -13.05 -6.81
C ARG A 45 -3.05 -11.74 -6.04
N PHE A 46 -3.98 -11.49 -5.11
CA PHE A 46 -4.00 -10.30 -4.25
C PHE A 46 -3.14 -10.45 -3.00
N LEU A 47 -2.79 -11.69 -2.64
CA LEU A 47 -1.87 -11.96 -1.54
C LEU A 47 -0.42 -11.74 -1.99
N PRO A 48 0.47 -11.25 -1.09
CA PRO A 48 1.89 -11.14 -1.39
C PRO A 48 2.52 -12.49 -1.74
N ARG A 49 3.42 -12.53 -2.73
CA ARG A 49 4.10 -13.78 -3.15
C ARG A 49 5.01 -14.36 -2.07
N ASP A 50 5.53 -13.49 -1.21
CA ASP A 50 6.38 -13.81 -0.07
C ASP A 50 5.58 -13.99 1.23
N LEU A 51 4.25 -14.07 1.14
CA LEU A 51 3.38 -14.16 2.32
C LEU A 51 3.67 -15.39 3.17
N GLU A 52 3.86 -16.55 2.56
CA GLU A 52 4.13 -17.78 3.32
C GLU A 52 5.45 -17.69 4.08
N SER A 53 6.50 -17.13 3.47
CA SER A 53 7.77 -16.87 4.16
C SER A 53 7.62 -15.87 5.31
N ILE A 54 6.85 -14.79 5.11
CA ILE A 54 6.62 -13.78 6.15
C ILE A 54 5.87 -14.42 7.33
N LEU A 55 4.74 -15.07 7.06
CA LEU A 55 3.88 -15.61 8.11
C LEU A 55 4.52 -16.80 8.85
N SER A 56 5.39 -17.56 8.19
CA SER A 56 6.18 -18.62 8.84
C SER A 56 7.23 -18.09 9.82
N THR A 57 7.54 -16.80 9.78
CA THR A 57 8.51 -16.17 10.68
C THR A 57 7.94 -15.94 12.09
N SER A 58 6.62 -16.04 12.27
CA SER A 58 5.93 -15.87 13.56
C SER A 58 4.97 -17.02 13.88
N PRO A 59 4.85 -17.43 15.16
CA PRO A 59 3.81 -18.36 15.60
C PRO A 59 2.39 -17.91 15.24
N ASP A 60 2.10 -16.61 15.34
CA ASP A 60 0.76 -16.08 15.07
C ASP A 60 0.47 -16.05 13.56
N GLY A 61 1.48 -15.76 12.74
CA GLY A 61 1.36 -15.87 11.29
C GLY A 61 1.13 -17.30 10.82
N SER A 62 1.82 -18.27 11.41
CA SER A 62 1.63 -19.70 11.11
C SER A 62 0.24 -20.19 11.51
N ARG A 63 -0.30 -19.72 12.64
CA ARG A 63 -1.67 -20.01 13.06
C ARG A 63 -2.70 -19.43 12.11
N LEU A 64 -2.52 -18.18 11.69
CA LEU A 64 -3.41 -17.49 10.75
C LEU A 64 -3.42 -18.19 9.37
N LEU A 65 -2.27 -18.65 8.88
CA LEU A 65 -2.19 -19.49 7.68
C LEU A 65 -2.96 -20.81 7.83
N ALA A 66 -2.84 -21.46 8.99
CA ALA A 66 -3.47 -22.76 9.23
C ALA A 66 -4.99 -22.66 9.50
N SER A 67 -5.47 -21.52 10.00
CA SER A 67 -6.88 -21.34 10.37
C SER A 67 -7.77 -20.85 9.23
N ALA A 68 -7.21 -20.19 8.22
CA ALA A 68 -8.01 -19.64 7.13
C ALA A 68 -8.62 -20.74 6.24
N ALA A 69 -9.94 -20.72 6.05
CA ALA A 69 -10.65 -21.69 5.21
C ALA A 69 -10.55 -21.37 3.71
N SER A 70 -10.18 -20.13 3.35
CA SER A 70 -9.98 -19.67 1.97
C SER A 70 -8.90 -18.58 1.87
N LYS A 71 -8.37 -18.34 0.66
CA LYS A 71 -7.46 -17.22 0.40
C LYS A 71 -8.15 -15.86 0.56
N LYS A 72 -9.46 -15.80 0.33
CA LYS A 72 -10.31 -14.62 0.61
C LYS A 72 -10.32 -14.29 2.10
N GLU A 73 -10.63 -15.29 2.93
CA GLU A 73 -10.66 -15.12 4.39
C GLU A 73 -9.27 -14.72 4.94
N LEU A 74 -8.23 -15.35 4.40
CA LEU A 74 -6.84 -14.99 4.73
C LEU A 74 -6.54 -13.52 4.39
N TYR A 75 -6.96 -13.06 3.20
CA TYR A 75 -6.78 -11.67 2.76
C TYR A 75 -7.44 -10.68 3.72
N PHE A 76 -8.72 -10.89 4.08
CA PHE A 76 -9.42 -9.99 4.99
C PHE A 76 -8.85 -10.05 6.41
N SER A 77 -8.43 -11.23 6.87
CA SER A 77 -7.75 -11.37 8.17
C SER A 77 -6.47 -10.52 8.23
N LEU A 78 -5.69 -10.47 7.14
CA LEU A 78 -4.49 -9.63 7.02
C LEU A 78 -4.79 -8.14 6.81
N CYS A 79 -6.01 -7.77 6.42
CA CYS A 79 -6.42 -6.36 6.37
C CYS A 79 -6.70 -5.83 7.78
N GLU A 80 -7.39 -6.63 8.60
CA GLU A 80 -7.86 -6.22 9.92
C GLU A 80 -6.79 -6.44 11.01
N ASN A 81 -6.05 -7.54 10.95
CA ASN A 81 -5.08 -7.92 11.97
C ASN A 81 -3.65 -7.86 11.40
N PRO A 82 -2.83 -6.87 11.81
CA PRO A 82 -1.44 -6.84 11.39
C PRO A 82 -0.67 -8.03 12.00
N VAL A 83 0.13 -8.70 11.17
CA VAL A 83 1.05 -9.76 11.59
C VAL A 83 2.46 -9.26 11.34
N LEU A 84 3.36 -9.34 12.33
CA LEU A 84 4.76 -8.91 12.18
C LEU A 84 4.88 -7.47 11.65
N SER A 85 4.09 -6.54 12.19
CA SER A 85 4.06 -5.13 11.76
C SER A 85 3.56 -4.90 10.33
N PHE A 86 3.00 -5.92 9.68
CA PHE A 86 2.54 -5.88 8.30
C PHE A 86 1.03 -6.15 8.19
N SER A 87 0.35 -5.42 7.29
CA SER A 87 -1.05 -5.68 6.92
C SER A 87 -1.30 -5.37 5.45
N LEU A 88 -2.50 -5.69 4.94
CA LEU A 88 -2.92 -5.33 3.59
C LEU A 88 -3.86 -4.12 3.58
N GLU A 89 -3.72 -3.25 2.58
CA GLU A 89 -4.70 -2.21 2.28
C GLU A 89 -5.87 -2.86 1.50
N LYS A 90 -7.06 -2.82 2.10
CA LYS A 90 -8.25 -3.57 1.69
C LYS A 90 -8.69 -3.35 0.24
N LYS A 91 -8.39 -2.18 -0.36
CA LYS A 91 -8.87 -1.84 -1.71
C LYS A 91 -7.91 -2.30 -2.79
N SER A 92 -6.62 -2.21 -2.53
CA SER A 92 -5.54 -2.42 -3.49
C SER A 92 -4.77 -3.72 -3.26
N GLY A 93 -4.85 -4.32 -2.08
CA GLY A 93 -4.03 -5.47 -1.67
C GLY A 93 -2.55 -5.13 -1.52
N LYS A 94 -2.20 -3.84 -1.43
CA LYS A 94 -0.83 -3.41 -1.24
C LYS A 94 -0.43 -3.49 0.23
N LYS A 95 0.86 -3.69 0.47
CA LYS A 95 1.42 -3.85 1.81
C LYS A 95 1.41 -2.53 2.58
N CYS A 96 0.92 -2.57 3.81
CA CYS A 96 1.07 -1.52 4.81
C CYS A 96 2.05 -1.99 5.88
N CYS A 97 2.84 -1.06 6.42
CA CYS A 97 3.72 -1.31 7.55
C CYS A 97 3.30 -0.44 8.73
N ARG A 98 3.27 -1.01 9.93
CA ARG A 98 2.93 -0.32 11.18
C ARG A 98 3.98 -0.61 12.23
N LEU A 99 4.72 0.41 12.62
CA LEU A 99 5.73 0.35 13.67
C LEU A 99 5.10 0.86 14.95
N SER A 100 5.17 0.07 16.02
CA SER A 100 4.76 0.53 17.35
C SER A 100 5.78 1.54 17.89
N ALA A 101 5.41 2.32 18.91
CA ALA A 101 6.35 3.19 19.60
C ALA A 101 7.59 2.43 20.13
N ARG A 102 7.46 1.13 20.45
CA ARG A 102 8.56 0.26 20.87
C ARG A 102 9.52 -0.11 19.74
N ASP A 103 9.07 -0.04 18.49
CA ASP A 103 9.90 -0.27 17.30
C ASP A 103 10.63 1.01 16.84
N LEU A 104 10.36 2.15 17.49
CA LEU A 104 10.97 3.44 17.17
C LEU A 104 12.24 3.67 17.99
N LEU A 105 13.21 4.34 17.39
CA LEU A 105 14.33 4.92 18.11
C LEU A 105 13.90 6.30 18.65
N ILE A 106 13.52 6.33 19.92
CA ILE A 106 13.13 7.55 20.63
C ILE A 106 14.31 8.00 21.50
N THR A 107 14.78 9.23 21.30
CA THR A 107 15.87 9.78 22.13
C THR A 107 15.43 9.85 23.60
N TRP A 108 16.23 9.21 24.46
CA TRP A 108 15.95 8.99 25.88
C TRP A 108 14.68 8.18 26.18
N GLY A 109 14.14 7.41 25.22
CA GLY A 109 12.91 6.61 25.40
C GLY A 109 12.97 5.61 26.55
N ASP A 110 14.16 5.12 26.91
CA ASP A 110 14.38 4.19 28.02
C ASP A 110 14.58 4.89 29.38
N ALA A 111 14.65 6.22 29.40
CA ALA A 111 14.88 7.01 30.60
C ALA A 111 13.54 7.49 31.18
N PRO A 112 13.11 6.95 32.35
CA PRO A 112 11.81 7.24 32.93
C PRO A 112 11.66 8.68 33.42
N GLU A 113 12.73 9.47 33.44
CA GLU A 113 12.69 10.91 33.71
C GLU A 113 12.10 11.71 32.54
N TYR A 114 12.15 11.15 31.32
CA TYR A 114 11.77 11.84 30.09
C TYR A 114 10.56 11.20 29.39
N TRP A 115 10.38 9.89 29.51
CA TRP A 115 9.29 9.15 28.87
C TRP A 115 8.63 8.17 29.83
N THR A 116 7.31 7.99 29.70
CA THR A 116 6.56 6.93 30.36
C THR A 116 5.95 6.02 29.30
N TRP A 117 5.97 4.71 29.55
CA TRP A 117 5.34 3.72 28.67
C TRP A 117 4.02 3.28 29.31
N ASN A 118 2.92 3.55 28.60
CA ASN A 118 1.55 3.37 29.10
C ASN A 118 0.75 2.48 28.16
N SER A 119 -0.33 1.86 28.66
CA SER A 119 -1.34 1.24 27.79
C SER A 119 -2.46 2.24 27.51
N ASP A 120 -2.89 2.34 26.26
CA ASP A 120 -4.06 3.11 25.85
C ASP A 120 -5.12 2.15 25.29
N PRO A 121 -6.36 2.11 25.82
CA PRO A 121 -7.41 1.20 25.36
C PRO A 121 -7.83 1.38 23.90
N ALA A 122 -7.58 2.56 23.33
CA ALA A 122 -7.81 2.85 21.92
C ALA A 122 -6.55 2.60 21.07
N SER A 123 -5.41 2.24 21.67
CA SER A 123 -4.23 1.81 20.91
C SER A 123 -4.38 0.38 20.44
N ARG A 124 -3.83 0.12 19.25
CA ARG A 124 -3.70 -1.24 18.70
C ARG A 124 -2.44 -1.95 19.21
N PHE A 125 -1.53 -1.23 19.87
CA PHE A 125 -0.31 -1.77 20.46
C PHE A 125 -0.45 -1.87 22.00
N PRO A 126 0.29 -2.81 22.64
CA PRO A 126 0.23 -2.96 24.10
C PRO A 126 0.71 -1.72 24.87
N GLU A 127 1.65 -0.98 24.28
CA GLU A 127 2.30 0.16 24.89
C GLU A 127 2.42 1.33 23.90
N VAL A 128 2.24 2.53 24.43
CA VAL A 128 2.47 3.83 23.78
C VAL A 128 3.45 4.65 24.61
N ALA A 129 4.19 5.55 23.96
CA ALA A 129 5.19 6.39 24.63
C ALA A 129 4.61 7.78 24.95
N GLU A 130 4.48 8.12 26.23
CA GLU A 130 4.08 9.45 26.69
C GLU A 130 5.30 10.27 27.11
N LEU A 131 5.45 11.44 26.51
CA LEU A 131 6.53 12.38 26.79
C LEU A 131 6.28 13.11 28.13
N ILE A 132 7.15 12.90 29.11
CA ILE A 132 7.11 13.57 30.40
C ILE A 132 7.56 15.02 30.24
N SER A 133 8.83 15.26 29.88
CA SER A 133 9.36 16.61 29.62
C SER A 133 10.74 16.62 28.98
N VAL A 134 10.88 17.22 27.79
CA VAL A 134 12.20 17.43 27.12
C VAL A 134 12.22 18.75 26.35
N CYS A 135 13.41 19.31 26.10
CA CYS A 135 13.59 20.35 25.08
C CYS A 135 14.04 19.76 23.74
N TRP A 136 14.92 18.76 23.75
CA TRP A 136 15.33 18.02 22.56
C TRP A 136 14.39 16.83 22.33
N LEU A 137 13.71 16.80 21.18
CA LEU A 137 12.81 15.70 20.79
C LEU A 137 13.28 15.11 19.46
N GLU A 138 13.48 13.80 19.44
CA GLU A 138 13.87 13.07 18.24
C GLU A 138 13.26 11.67 18.26
N ILE A 139 12.53 11.36 17.20
CA ILE A 139 11.88 10.07 16.96
C ILE A 139 12.31 9.61 15.57
N CYS A 140 12.91 8.43 15.51
CA CYS A 140 13.38 7.83 14.27
C CYS A 140 12.75 6.45 14.05
N ALA A 141 12.50 6.12 12.79
CA ALA A 141 12.16 4.77 12.35
C ALA A 141 13.06 4.37 11.19
N LYS A 142 13.45 3.10 11.17
CA LYS A 142 14.17 2.48 10.06
C LYS A 142 13.45 1.22 9.64
N ILE A 143 13.14 1.10 8.35
CA ILE A 143 12.60 -0.13 7.78
C ILE A 143 13.28 -0.44 6.47
N ASN A 144 13.13 -1.69 6.07
CA ASN A 144 13.50 -2.11 4.74
C ASN A 144 12.32 -1.95 3.77
N THR A 145 12.56 -1.41 2.57
CA THR A 145 11.48 -1.26 1.56
C THR A 145 10.94 -2.60 1.05
N SER A 146 11.64 -3.72 1.25
CA SER A 146 11.13 -5.08 0.97
C SER A 146 9.90 -5.47 1.82
N MET A 147 9.70 -4.81 2.97
CA MET A 147 8.50 -4.96 3.80
C MET A 147 7.25 -4.34 3.14
N LEU A 148 7.43 -3.50 2.11
CA LEU A 148 6.38 -2.78 1.41
C LEU A 148 6.14 -3.37 0.01
N SER A 149 5.06 -2.96 -0.66
CA SER A 149 4.83 -3.38 -2.04
C SER A 149 5.80 -2.66 -2.97
N PRO A 150 6.45 -3.32 -3.95
CA PRO A 150 7.30 -2.65 -4.92
C PRO A 150 6.46 -1.76 -5.86
N THR A 151 7.13 -0.81 -6.53
CA THR A 151 6.53 0.07 -7.56
C THR A 151 5.24 0.74 -7.05
N THR A 152 5.26 1.20 -5.81
CA THR A 152 4.08 1.75 -5.14
C THR A 152 4.48 3.02 -4.40
N LEU A 153 3.72 4.10 -4.62
CA LEU A 153 3.89 5.33 -3.88
C LEU A 153 3.31 5.12 -2.48
N HIS A 154 4.11 5.34 -1.45
CA HIS A 154 3.69 5.23 -0.06
C HIS A 154 3.75 6.61 0.61
N THR A 155 2.93 6.76 1.63
CA THR A 155 2.96 7.90 2.55
C THR A 155 3.16 7.36 3.96
N ALA A 156 4.10 7.96 4.69
CA ALA A 156 4.35 7.65 6.10
C ALA A 156 3.62 8.65 7.00
N TYR A 157 3.07 8.16 8.11
CA TYR A 157 2.32 8.96 9.08
C TYR A 157 2.81 8.67 10.49
N LEU A 158 3.04 9.71 11.29
CA LEU A 158 3.21 9.58 12.74
C LEU A 158 1.83 9.59 13.39
N VAL A 159 1.52 8.55 14.16
CA VAL A 159 0.24 8.40 14.87
C VAL A 159 0.43 8.76 16.34
N LEU A 160 -0.35 9.73 16.82
CA LEU A 160 -0.13 10.37 18.12
C LEU A 160 -1.43 10.89 18.77
N LYS A 161 -1.33 11.23 20.05
CA LYS A 161 -2.31 11.97 20.84
C LYS A 161 -1.60 13.04 21.65
N PHE A 162 -2.38 13.94 22.22
CA PHE A 162 -1.93 14.86 23.25
C PHE A 162 -2.63 14.54 24.56
N SER A 163 -1.83 14.40 25.63
CA SER A 163 -2.34 14.28 26.99
C SER A 163 -3.15 15.51 27.33
N ILE A 164 -4.41 15.33 27.75
CA ILE A 164 -5.36 16.43 27.98
C ILE A 164 -4.85 17.36 29.09
N ASP A 165 -4.24 16.79 30.13
CA ASP A 165 -3.86 17.52 31.34
C ASP A 165 -2.42 18.05 31.31
N THR A 166 -1.54 17.46 30.49
CA THR A 166 -0.10 17.71 30.56
C THR A 166 0.53 18.27 29.28
N ASN A 167 -0.25 18.50 28.21
CA ASN A 167 0.30 19.06 26.98
C ASN A 167 0.79 20.51 27.15
N ILE A 168 2.10 20.71 27.04
CA ILE A 168 2.76 22.02 27.17
C ILE A 168 3.86 22.13 26.13
N GLY A 169 4.01 23.32 25.53
CA GLY A 169 5.15 23.67 24.68
C GLY A 169 5.17 23.01 23.30
N LEU A 170 4.07 22.37 22.91
CA LEU A 170 3.88 21.77 21.59
C LEU A 170 3.29 22.77 20.57
N ASP A 171 2.75 23.90 21.01
CA ASP A 171 2.10 24.87 20.11
C ASP A 171 3.10 25.81 19.42
N GLY A 172 2.83 26.09 18.14
CA GLY A 172 3.50 27.15 17.40
C GLY A 172 4.97 26.89 17.08
N GLN A 173 5.50 25.71 17.41
CA GLN A 173 6.86 25.31 17.07
C GLN A 173 6.87 24.38 15.85
N PRO A 174 7.60 24.75 14.79
CA PRO A 174 7.83 23.88 13.65
C PRO A 174 8.72 22.69 14.05
N VAL A 175 8.34 21.51 13.57
CA VAL A 175 9.06 20.26 13.77
C VAL A 175 9.61 19.83 12.41
N GLU A 176 10.90 19.53 12.36
CA GLU A 176 11.54 19.04 11.15
C GLU A 176 11.20 17.57 10.94
N VAL A 177 10.77 17.23 9.74
CA VAL A 177 10.59 15.85 9.30
C VAL A 177 11.51 15.59 8.13
N THR A 178 12.25 14.49 8.19
CA THR A 178 13.17 14.06 7.13
C THR A 178 12.91 12.60 6.79
N MET A 179 12.97 12.26 5.51
CA MET A 179 12.94 10.90 5.01
C MET A 179 14.14 10.66 4.12
N LYS A 180 14.87 9.57 4.35
CA LYS A 180 16.03 9.16 3.56
C LYS A 180 15.86 7.76 3.03
N LEU A 181 16.25 7.53 1.77
CA LEU A 181 16.36 6.22 1.15
C LEU A 181 17.83 5.95 0.87
N ASP A 182 18.40 4.88 1.45
CA ASP A 182 19.83 4.55 1.37
C ASP A 182 20.76 5.72 1.73
N GLY A 183 20.32 6.54 2.70
CA GLY A 183 21.03 7.72 3.16
C GLY A 183 20.88 8.96 2.29
N GLU A 184 20.26 8.86 1.10
CA GLU A 184 19.91 10.00 0.26
C GLU A 184 18.60 10.63 0.73
N GLU A 185 18.59 11.95 0.93
CA GLU A 185 17.39 12.69 1.35
C GLU A 185 16.33 12.64 0.25
N SER A 186 15.20 12.00 0.56
CA SER A 186 14.05 11.86 -0.34
C SER A 186 12.98 12.91 -0.09
N CYS A 187 12.81 13.32 1.16
CA CYS A 187 11.87 14.35 1.57
C CYS A 187 12.40 15.07 2.82
N LYS A 188 12.27 16.39 2.85
CA LYS A 188 12.49 17.21 4.03
C LYS A 188 11.41 18.28 4.11
N ARG A 189 10.69 18.32 5.23
CA ARG A 189 9.57 19.24 5.44
C ARG A 189 9.45 19.64 6.90
N THR A 190 8.54 20.55 7.15
CA THR A 190 8.23 21.02 8.49
C THR A 190 6.74 20.80 8.77
N VAL A 191 6.42 20.29 9.95
CA VAL A 191 5.04 20.09 10.44
C VAL A 191 4.87 20.82 11.77
N SER A 192 3.64 20.99 12.24
CA SER A 192 3.35 21.60 13.54
C SER A 192 2.50 20.65 14.38
N TRP A 193 2.77 20.52 15.68
CA TRP A 193 2.00 19.64 16.55
C TRP A 193 0.55 20.09 16.74
N ASN A 194 0.27 21.39 16.65
CA ASN A 194 -1.06 21.92 16.90
C ASN A 194 -1.42 23.08 15.98
N ALA A 195 -2.63 23.06 15.43
CA ALA A 195 -3.25 24.20 14.74
C ALA A 195 -4.04 25.12 15.70
N GLU A 196 -4.46 24.59 16.85
CA GLU A 196 -5.65 25.02 17.59
C GLU A 196 -5.46 26.24 18.50
N ARG A 197 -4.23 26.56 18.96
CA ARG A 197 -4.06 27.79 19.76
C ARG A 197 -4.09 29.10 18.95
N ARG A 198 -4.34 29.04 17.63
CA ARG A 198 -4.71 30.21 16.80
C ARG A 198 -6.22 30.30 16.50
N TRP A 199 -7.07 29.41 17.03
CA TRP A 199 -8.53 29.42 16.78
C TRP A 199 -9.32 30.51 17.53
N GLY A 200 -8.75 31.71 17.66
CA GLY A 200 -9.51 32.92 17.95
C GLY A 200 -10.14 33.54 16.69
N GLN A 201 -9.59 33.26 15.51
CA GLN A 201 -10.02 33.84 14.24
C GLN A 201 -9.34 33.05 13.12
N VAL A 202 -10.08 32.23 12.35
CA VAL A 202 -9.93 32.00 10.89
C VAL A 202 -10.72 30.74 10.49
N SER A 203 -11.83 31.02 9.81
CA SER A 203 -12.48 30.31 8.70
C SER A 203 -12.69 28.78 8.73
N ARG A 204 -13.97 28.40 8.64
CA ARG A 204 -14.54 27.06 8.33
C ARG A 204 -14.11 26.46 6.97
N ASN A 205 -13.04 26.95 6.36
CA ASN A 205 -12.56 26.55 5.03
C ASN A 205 -11.22 25.77 5.06
N ALA A 206 -10.75 25.30 6.22
CA ALA A 206 -9.56 24.44 6.33
C ALA A 206 -9.85 22.98 5.90
N ARG A 207 -10.47 22.78 4.74
CA ARG A 207 -10.76 21.45 4.19
C ARG A 207 -9.62 20.84 3.37
N GLU A 208 -8.52 21.56 3.22
CA GLU A 208 -7.27 21.06 2.63
C GLU A 208 -6.11 21.61 3.48
N SER A 209 -5.76 20.90 4.55
CA SER A 209 -4.45 21.08 5.16
C SER A 209 -3.49 20.18 4.38
N ASP A 210 -2.43 20.74 3.79
CA ASP A 210 -1.39 20.03 3.04
C ASP A 210 -0.54 19.08 3.92
N GLY A 211 -1.14 18.35 4.86
CA GLY A 211 -0.46 17.46 5.82
C GLY A 211 0.41 18.18 6.86
N HIS A 212 0.27 19.50 7.01
CA HIS A 212 1.12 20.30 7.90
C HIS A 212 0.71 20.23 9.38
N TYR A 213 -0.53 19.79 9.66
CA TYR A 213 -1.10 19.69 10.99
C TYR A 213 -1.69 18.29 11.22
N PRO A 214 -1.76 17.80 12.47
CA PRO A 214 -2.38 16.52 12.77
C PRO A 214 -3.84 16.51 12.34
N GLN A 215 -4.25 15.41 11.74
CA GLN A 215 -5.63 15.15 11.33
C GLN A 215 -6.25 14.11 12.25
N GLU A 216 -7.50 14.32 12.62
CA GLU A 216 -8.26 13.37 13.44
C GLU A 216 -8.63 12.13 12.63
N ARG A 217 -8.39 10.96 13.23
CA ARG A 217 -8.76 9.65 12.70
C ARG A 217 -10.04 9.17 13.35
N GLY A 218 -10.73 8.24 12.70
CA GLY A 218 -11.96 7.64 13.24
C GLY A 218 -11.76 6.78 14.50
N ASP A 219 -10.51 6.45 14.86
CA ASP A 219 -10.13 5.67 16.05
C ASP A 219 -9.77 6.57 17.26
N GLY A 220 -9.93 7.89 17.13
CA GLY A 220 -9.61 8.86 18.19
C GLY A 220 -8.13 9.20 18.31
N TRP A 221 -7.28 8.70 17.40
CA TRP A 221 -5.89 9.15 17.27
C TRP A 221 -5.78 10.32 16.29
N LEU A 222 -4.67 11.05 16.37
CA LEU A 222 -4.26 12.01 15.36
C LEU A 222 -3.19 11.38 14.47
N GLU A 223 -3.11 11.80 13.21
CA GLU A 223 -1.99 11.48 12.32
C GLU A 223 -1.38 12.72 11.68
N ILE A 224 -0.05 12.74 11.59
CA ILE A 224 0.71 13.74 10.84
C ILE A 224 1.41 13.06 9.68
N GLU A 225 1.26 13.60 8.48
CA GLU A 225 1.99 13.14 7.29
C GLU A 225 3.48 13.48 7.41
N LEU A 226 4.33 12.45 7.36
CA LEU A 226 5.78 12.60 7.41
C LEU A 226 6.37 12.86 6.01
N GLY A 227 5.78 12.25 4.99
CA GLY A 227 6.16 12.43 3.60
C GLY A 227 5.87 11.21 2.75
N GLU A 228 6.23 11.33 1.47
CA GLU A 228 5.95 10.35 0.43
C GLU A 228 7.22 9.82 -0.21
N PHE A 229 7.20 8.55 -0.59
CA PHE A 229 8.32 7.90 -1.23
C PHE A 229 7.85 6.76 -2.14
N LEU A 230 8.61 6.51 -3.21
CA LEU A 230 8.30 5.50 -4.20
C LEU A 230 9.22 4.29 -4.02
N THR A 231 8.64 3.12 -3.76
CA THR A 231 9.38 1.86 -3.75
C THR A 231 9.66 1.38 -5.19
N LYS A 232 10.77 0.67 -5.40
CA LYS A 232 11.19 0.15 -6.72
C LYS A 232 11.23 -1.37 -6.71
N GLU A 233 10.96 -1.97 -7.86
CA GLU A 233 11.05 -3.42 -8.02
C GLU A 233 12.50 -3.92 -7.95
N GLY A 234 12.71 -5.02 -7.22
CA GLY A 234 14.03 -5.66 -7.09
C GLY A 234 15.07 -4.84 -6.34
N LYS A 235 14.67 -3.74 -5.70
CA LYS A 235 15.53 -2.94 -4.83
C LYS A 235 15.06 -3.07 -3.38
N ASP A 236 16.03 -3.36 -2.54
CA ASP A 236 15.91 -3.44 -1.11
C ASP A 236 16.73 -2.24 -0.60
N GLU A 237 16.02 -1.18 -0.22
CA GLU A 237 16.57 0.13 0.19
C GLU A 237 16.22 0.35 1.68
N GLU A 238 17.12 0.92 2.48
CA GLU A 238 16.83 1.32 3.86
C GLU A 238 16.08 2.66 3.85
N LEU A 239 14.85 2.67 4.35
CA LEU A 239 14.08 3.88 4.59
C LEU A 239 14.27 4.34 6.04
N GLU A 240 14.82 5.53 6.20
CA GLU A 240 14.90 6.24 7.48
C GLU A 240 13.87 7.37 7.51
N MET A 241 13.03 7.40 8.54
CA MET A 241 12.10 8.49 8.83
C MET A 241 12.51 9.14 10.15
N ARG A 242 12.62 10.46 10.17
CA ARG A 242 13.07 11.22 11.33
C ARG A 242 12.14 12.39 11.59
N VAL A 243 11.67 12.50 12.83
CA VAL A 243 10.93 13.65 13.36
C VAL A 243 11.82 14.29 14.42
N PHE A 244 12.14 15.56 14.24
CA PHE A 244 13.18 16.25 15.00
C PHE A 244 12.77 17.66 15.40
N ASP A 245 12.97 17.96 16.68
CA ASP A 245 12.89 19.30 17.24
C ASP A 245 14.06 19.50 18.22
N GLY A 246 15.10 20.18 17.73
CA GLY A 246 16.27 20.57 18.50
C GLY A 246 16.17 21.94 19.18
N SER A 247 14.96 22.50 19.31
CA SER A 247 14.77 23.79 19.99
C SER A 247 15.03 23.67 21.50
N SER A 248 15.31 24.79 22.14
CA SER A 248 15.42 24.87 23.61
C SER A 248 14.06 24.95 24.31
N HIS A 249 12.95 24.80 23.56
CA HIS A 249 11.60 24.88 24.10
C HIS A 249 11.19 23.55 24.71
N TRP A 250 10.86 23.59 26.00
CA TRP A 250 10.39 22.44 26.76
C TRP A 250 9.00 22.01 26.30
N LYS A 251 8.83 20.70 26.14
CA LYS A 251 7.65 20.03 25.58
C LYS A 251 7.23 18.91 26.51
N ARG A 252 5.93 18.68 26.66
CA ARG A 252 5.33 17.66 27.53
C ARG A 252 4.02 17.16 26.93
N GLY A 253 3.61 15.95 27.29
CA GLY A 253 2.27 15.41 27.01
C GLY A 253 2.04 14.97 25.57
N LEU A 254 3.10 14.77 24.76
CA LEU A 254 2.99 14.08 23.47
C LEU A 254 2.87 12.57 23.74
N ILE A 255 1.84 11.93 23.21
CA ILE A 255 1.66 10.48 23.30
C ILE A 255 1.85 9.90 21.89
N VAL A 256 2.83 9.03 21.71
CA VAL A 256 3.16 8.41 20.42
C VAL A 256 2.66 6.97 20.41
N GLU A 257 1.79 6.65 19.46
CA GLU A 257 1.41 5.25 19.20
C GLU A 257 2.45 4.56 18.33
N GLY A 258 2.94 5.24 17.29
CA GLY A 258 3.81 4.62 16.29
C GLY A 258 3.88 5.36 14.96
N ILE A 259 4.43 4.68 13.96
CA ILE A 259 4.47 5.15 12.56
C ILE A 259 3.71 4.16 11.67
N GLU A 260 2.80 4.68 10.84
CA GLU A 260 2.02 3.90 9.88
C GLU A 260 2.37 4.31 8.44
N ILE A 261 2.76 3.34 7.62
CA ILE A 261 3.12 3.52 6.21
C ILE A 261 2.06 2.85 5.36
N ARG A 262 1.43 3.64 4.49
CA ARG A 262 0.29 3.21 3.67
C ARG A 262 0.56 3.48 2.19
N PRO A 263 0.08 2.63 1.28
CA PRO A 263 0.05 2.97 -0.13
C PRO A 263 -0.82 4.21 -0.32
N LYS A 264 -0.30 5.20 -1.04
CA LYS A 264 -1.10 6.36 -1.43
C LYS A 264 -2.06 5.92 -2.52
N GLN A 265 -3.36 6.06 -2.27
CA GLN A 265 -4.35 5.88 -3.33
C GLN A 265 -4.03 6.88 -4.44
N GLY A 266 -3.90 6.37 -5.67
CA GLY A 266 -3.72 7.23 -6.82
C GLY A 266 -4.92 8.15 -6.95
N ASN A 267 -4.82 9.38 -6.46
CA ASN A 267 -5.55 10.45 -7.11
C ASN A 267 -5.04 10.47 -8.56
N GLN A 268 -5.96 10.49 -9.52
CA GLN A 268 -5.69 11.05 -10.83
C GLN A 268 -4.83 12.31 -10.60
N MET A 269 -3.56 12.30 -11.03
CA MET A 269 -2.64 13.41 -10.79
C MET A 269 -3.26 14.69 -11.36
N SER A 270 -3.85 15.50 -10.49
CA SER A 270 -4.27 16.86 -10.81
C SER A 270 -3.04 17.75 -10.78
N ASN A 271 -2.58 18.09 -11.98
CA ASN A 271 -1.76 19.24 -12.36
C ASN A 271 -0.44 19.50 -11.63
N SER A 272 0.67 19.16 -12.28
CA SER A 272 1.69 20.15 -12.69
C SER A 272 2.69 19.51 -13.67
N SER A 273 2.55 19.90 -14.94
CA SER A 273 3.54 19.90 -16.02
C SER A 273 4.76 18.97 -15.92
N TYR A 274 4.61 17.68 -16.25
CA TYR A 274 5.50 16.91 -17.13
C TYR A 274 4.72 15.66 -17.58
N THR A 275 4.08 15.77 -18.74
CA THR A 275 3.49 14.70 -19.59
C THR A 275 3.22 13.34 -18.91
N SER A 276 2.24 13.32 -17.99
CA SER A 276 1.68 12.09 -17.38
C SER A 276 0.81 11.26 -18.33
N ASN A 277 0.79 11.57 -19.63
CA ASN A 277 0.32 10.65 -20.66
C ASN A 277 1.48 9.89 -21.31
N SER A 278 2.72 10.39 -21.25
CA SER A 278 3.80 9.80 -22.02
C SER A 278 4.33 8.52 -21.39
N VAL A 279 4.50 8.39 -20.07
CA VAL A 279 5.04 7.13 -19.50
C VAL A 279 3.97 6.03 -19.43
N TYR A 280 2.71 6.36 -19.13
CA TYR A 280 1.59 5.41 -19.16
C TYR A 280 1.24 5.00 -20.59
N LEU A 281 1.25 5.92 -21.57
CA LEU A 281 1.20 5.52 -22.98
C LEU A 281 2.48 4.83 -23.42
N ILE A 282 3.69 5.14 -22.96
CA ILE A 282 4.94 4.47 -23.38
C ILE A 282 4.97 3.03 -22.85
N CYS A 283 4.52 2.75 -21.63
CA CYS A 283 4.35 1.37 -21.17
C CYS A 283 3.21 0.65 -21.93
N LYS A 284 2.10 1.33 -22.24
CA LYS A 284 1.01 0.79 -23.07
C LYS A 284 1.42 0.59 -24.55
N PHE A 285 2.27 1.48 -25.10
CA PHE A 285 2.79 1.49 -26.48
C PHE A 285 3.98 0.55 -26.66
N LEU A 286 4.88 0.40 -25.69
CA LEU A 286 6.02 -0.51 -25.81
C LEU A 286 5.55 -1.97 -25.71
N VAL A 287 4.54 -2.23 -24.86
CA VAL A 287 3.85 -3.53 -24.86
C VAL A 287 3.11 -3.72 -26.19
N GLN A 288 2.41 -2.70 -26.71
CA GLN A 288 1.76 -2.82 -28.03
C GLN A 288 2.73 -2.96 -29.22
N GLU A 289 3.84 -2.22 -29.30
CA GLU A 289 4.74 -2.19 -30.47
C GLU A 289 5.61 -3.46 -30.58
N GLU A 290 6.11 -3.99 -29.47
CA GLU A 290 6.84 -5.28 -29.46
C GLU A 290 5.90 -6.45 -29.76
N LEU A 291 4.65 -6.41 -29.25
CA LEU A 291 3.61 -7.40 -29.59
C LEU A 291 3.11 -7.27 -31.03
N VAL A 292 2.96 -6.06 -31.56
CA VAL A 292 2.52 -5.82 -32.96
C VAL A 292 3.62 -6.19 -33.95
N ARG A 293 4.91 -5.94 -33.65
CA ARG A 293 6.03 -6.42 -34.48
C ARG A 293 6.14 -7.95 -34.48
N ALA A 294 6.04 -8.57 -33.30
CA ALA A 294 6.03 -10.03 -33.18
C ALA A 294 4.83 -10.69 -33.89
N VAL A 295 3.68 -10.02 -33.91
CA VAL A 295 2.47 -10.46 -34.64
C VAL A 295 2.62 -10.28 -36.16
N LYS A 296 3.26 -9.20 -36.62
CA LYS A 296 3.48 -8.93 -38.05
C LYS A 296 4.49 -9.89 -38.68
N ASP A 297 5.56 -10.20 -37.96
CA ASP A 297 6.56 -11.20 -38.39
C ASP A 297 5.99 -12.63 -38.39
N ALA A 298 4.98 -12.91 -37.54
CA ALA A 298 4.28 -14.20 -37.51
C ALA A 298 3.17 -14.33 -38.58
N GLN A 299 2.54 -13.23 -38.99
CA GLN A 299 1.47 -13.22 -40.01
C GLN A 299 2.01 -13.26 -41.45
N ASP A 300 3.18 -12.67 -41.72
CA ASP A 300 3.72 -12.59 -43.09
C ASP A 300 4.52 -13.84 -43.52
N GLY A 301 4.58 -14.88 -42.67
CA GLY A 301 5.17 -16.18 -43.02
C GLY A 301 6.68 -16.17 -43.34
N LEU A 302 7.34 -15.03 -43.15
CA LEU A 302 8.78 -14.87 -43.31
C LEU A 302 9.46 -15.29 -42.02
N LEU A 303 9.66 -16.60 -41.84
CA LEU A 303 10.73 -17.10 -40.98
C LEU A 303 12.02 -17.18 -41.83
N PRO A 304 13.00 -16.26 -41.70
CA PRO A 304 14.35 -16.61 -42.06
C PRO A 304 14.91 -17.54 -40.97
N ARG A 305 15.30 -18.73 -41.42
CA ARG A 305 16.15 -19.65 -40.67
C ARG A 305 17.38 -18.87 -40.16
N LYS A 306 17.67 -19.01 -38.86
CA LYS A 306 18.76 -18.42 -38.05
C LYS A 306 18.46 -17.03 -37.45
N TRP A 307 17.98 -17.06 -36.22
CA TRP A 307 18.41 -16.10 -35.20
C TRP A 307 19.44 -16.81 -34.31
N HIS A 308 20.71 -16.43 -34.45
CA HIS A 308 21.67 -16.51 -33.35
C HIS A 308 21.43 -15.27 -32.50
N VAL A 309 20.90 -15.47 -31.30
CA VAL A 309 21.00 -14.50 -30.19
C VAL A 309 21.61 -15.29 -29.05
N GLU A 310 22.69 -14.74 -28.48
CA GLU A 310 23.51 -15.36 -27.45
C GLU A 310 22.67 -15.85 -26.28
N ALA A 311 22.71 -17.17 -26.11
CA ALA A 311 21.98 -17.93 -25.12
C ALA A 311 22.75 -17.95 -23.80
N ASP A 312 22.78 -16.85 -23.06
CA ASP A 312 23.33 -16.81 -21.70
C ASP A 312 22.54 -15.83 -20.82
N LYS A 313 21.30 -16.22 -20.47
CA LYS A 313 20.51 -15.79 -19.29
C LYS A 313 19.02 -16.02 -19.59
N PHE A 314 18.53 -17.20 -19.24
CA PHE A 314 17.18 -17.54 -18.74
C PHE A 314 16.94 -19.04 -19.04
N PRO A 315 16.52 -19.83 -18.04
CA PRO A 315 16.57 -21.28 -18.11
C PRO A 315 15.52 -21.85 -19.09
N THR A 316 16.01 -22.80 -19.85
CA THR A 316 15.41 -23.61 -20.89
C THR A 316 14.07 -24.26 -20.47
N ILE A 317 13.00 -23.97 -21.22
CA ILE A 317 11.84 -24.87 -21.30
C ILE A 317 11.98 -25.65 -22.61
N LEU A 318 12.28 -26.94 -22.49
CA LEU A 318 12.44 -27.89 -23.60
C LEU A 318 11.10 -28.05 -24.35
N LEU A 319 11.08 -27.67 -25.63
CA LEU A 319 10.03 -28.09 -26.57
C LEU A 319 10.48 -29.39 -27.27
N ASN A 320 9.80 -30.49 -26.94
CA ASN A 320 9.95 -31.77 -27.63
C ASN A 320 9.23 -31.70 -29.00
N PRO A 321 9.88 -31.99 -30.14
CA PRO A 321 9.26 -31.85 -31.44
C PRO A 321 8.54 -33.15 -31.81
N LYS A 322 7.25 -33.24 -31.43
CA LYS A 322 6.25 -34.08 -32.12
C LYS A 322 4.84 -33.74 -31.63
N GLY A 323 4.19 -32.87 -32.40
CA GLY A 323 2.75 -32.83 -32.64
C GLY A 323 1.79 -32.77 -31.45
N THR A 324 1.44 -31.55 -31.02
CA THR A 324 0.06 -31.09 -30.76
C THR A 324 0.09 -29.56 -30.56
N LYS A 325 -0.80 -28.83 -31.24
CA LYS A 325 -0.96 -27.37 -31.05
C LYS A 325 -1.33 -27.07 -29.60
N SER A 326 -0.58 -26.23 -28.89
CA SER A 326 -0.95 -25.77 -27.55
C SER A 326 -1.74 -24.45 -27.64
N ASN A 327 -2.95 -24.47 -27.09
CA ASN A 327 -3.91 -23.35 -27.03
C ASN A 327 -3.50 -22.20 -26.08
N GLY A 328 -2.26 -22.13 -25.62
CA GLY A 328 -1.86 -21.26 -24.51
C GLY A 328 -1.70 -19.77 -24.86
N ALA A 329 -1.27 -19.45 -26.08
CA ALA A 329 -0.93 -18.06 -26.45
C ALA A 329 -2.15 -17.19 -26.78
N LEU A 330 -3.22 -17.77 -27.36
CA LEU A 330 -4.47 -17.05 -27.62
C LEU A 330 -5.21 -16.67 -26.33
N LEU A 331 -5.22 -17.57 -25.33
CA LEU A 331 -5.91 -17.35 -24.07
C LEU A 331 -5.34 -16.15 -23.28
N CYS A 332 -4.02 -15.95 -23.30
CA CYS A 332 -3.38 -14.86 -22.55
C CYS A 332 -3.74 -13.48 -23.13
N TRP A 333 -3.86 -13.38 -24.47
CA TRP A 333 -4.32 -12.16 -25.15
C TRP A 333 -5.77 -11.81 -24.79
N ASP A 334 -6.67 -12.79 -24.83
CA ASP A 334 -8.09 -12.58 -24.52
C ASP A 334 -8.30 -12.17 -23.05
N LEU A 335 -7.49 -12.70 -22.13
CA LEU A 335 -7.59 -12.41 -20.69
C LEU A 335 -7.15 -10.98 -20.33
N CYS A 336 -6.05 -10.49 -20.92
CA CYS A 336 -5.60 -9.11 -20.69
C CYS A 336 -6.59 -8.08 -21.23
N SER A 337 -7.12 -8.30 -22.44
CA SER A 337 -8.17 -7.44 -23.01
C SER A 337 -9.46 -7.50 -22.17
N LEU A 338 -9.81 -8.67 -21.64
CA LEU A 338 -10.97 -8.81 -20.77
C LEU A 338 -10.79 -8.06 -19.44
N ALA A 339 -9.63 -8.15 -18.81
CA ALA A 339 -9.32 -7.40 -17.58
C ALA A 339 -9.41 -5.88 -17.80
N GLU A 340 -8.94 -5.38 -18.94
CA GLU A 340 -9.07 -3.96 -19.31
C GLU A 340 -10.53 -3.54 -19.50
N VAL A 341 -11.33 -4.37 -20.18
CA VAL A 341 -12.77 -4.13 -20.35
C VAL A 341 -13.50 -4.12 -19.00
N LEU A 342 -13.17 -5.05 -18.09
CA LEU A 342 -13.75 -5.10 -16.75
C LEU A 342 -13.39 -3.88 -15.92
N THR A 343 -12.13 -3.44 -15.97
CA THR A 343 -11.67 -2.23 -15.25
C THR A 343 -12.41 -0.98 -15.74
N ASN A 344 -12.56 -0.83 -17.06
CA ASN A 344 -13.33 0.27 -17.66
C ASN A 344 -14.82 0.20 -17.33
N PHE A 345 -15.39 -1.01 -17.28
CA PHE A 345 -16.77 -1.23 -16.89
C PHE A 345 -16.99 -0.80 -15.43
N VAL A 346 -16.09 -1.16 -14.50
CA VAL A 346 -16.17 -0.74 -13.09
C VAL A 346 -16.10 0.78 -12.95
N ALA A 347 -15.26 1.47 -13.73
CA ALA A 347 -15.21 2.93 -13.73
C ALA A 347 -16.53 3.59 -14.16
N SER A 348 -17.39 2.87 -14.89
CA SER A 348 -18.72 3.33 -15.31
C SER A 348 -19.84 3.04 -14.30
N VAL A 349 -19.57 2.21 -13.27
CA VAL A 349 -20.54 1.88 -12.21
C VAL A 349 -20.57 3.02 -11.17
N PRO A 350 -21.74 3.64 -10.89
CA PRO A 350 -21.82 4.73 -9.91
C PRO A 350 -21.36 4.28 -8.52
N ALA A 351 -20.55 5.12 -7.86
CA ALA A 351 -20.07 4.87 -6.50
C ALA A 351 -21.21 4.73 -5.46
N THR A 352 -22.45 5.10 -5.78
CA THR A 352 -23.61 4.96 -4.91
C THR A 352 -24.10 3.51 -4.73
N PHE A 353 -23.67 2.57 -5.57
CA PHE A 353 -23.83 1.12 -5.29
C PHE A 353 -22.87 0.63 -4.19
N SER A 354 -21.91 1.46 -3.75
CA SER A 354 -20.84 1.12 -2.79
C SER A 354 -21.18 1.43 -1.32
N ASN A 355 -22.41 1.86 -1.00
CA ASN A 355 -22.85 2.01 0.40
C ASN A 355 -23.38 0.71 1.02
N ALA A 356 -23.30 -0.41 0.29
CA ALA A 356 -23.48 -1.72 0.89
C ALA A 356 -22.19 -2.12 1.62
N HIS A 357 -21.98 -1.48 2.78
CA HIS A 357 -21.06 -1.96 3.82
C HIS A 357 -21.38 -3.42 4.22
N ASP A 358 -22.57 -3.92 3.87
CA ASP A 358 -23.10 -5.21 4.32
C ASP A 358 -23.13 -6.31 3.23
N THR A 359 -22.74 -6.07 1.97
CA THR A 359 -22.71 -7.14 0.94
C THR A 359 -21.37 -7.85 0.81
N PHE A 360 -20.40 -7.54 1.67
CA PHE A 360 -19.07 -8.15 1.64
C PHE A 360 -18.81 -9.20 2.72
N ASP A 361 -19.67 -9.25 3.75
CA ASP A 361 -19.54 -10.11 4.93
C ASP A 361 -20.56 -11.27 4.96
N ALA A 362 -21.14 -11.65 3.81
CA ALA A 362 -22.03 -12.81 3.68
C ALA A 362 -21.49 -13.85 2.70
#